data_AF-E6LQ47-F1
#
_entry.id   AF-E6LQ47-F1
#
_cell.length_a   1.000
_cell.length_b   1.000
_cell.length_c   1.000
_cell.angle_alpha   90.00
_cell.angle_beta   90.00
_cell.angle_gamma   90.00
#
_symmetry.space_group_name_H-M   'P 1'
#
loop_
_entity.id
_entity.type
_entity.pdbx_description
1 polymer ?
#
loop_
_entity_poly.entity_id
_entity_poly.type
_entity_poly.pdbx_seq_one_letter_code
_entity_poly.pdbx_strand_id
1 'polypeptide(L)'
;MKWIERHQKLTLLIIMLIIAFGIYIWEDINSYVKLEPESPNGVYLVAQTTGNMRSSTGTVYIKYPNSNKLFKTRVEFGEDEGSALAKPSNRLSIVWIDSHHVSITFKGRDYDRPITKIVEY
;
A
#
# COMPACT_ATOMS: atom_id res chain seq x y z
N MET A 1 -7.67 -48.42 0.55
CA MET A 1 -7.02 -47.84 -0.65
C MET A 1 -7.98 -47.19 -1.67
N LYS A 2 -9.33 -47.20 -1.49
CA LYS A 2 -10.29 -46.76 -2.53
C LYS A 2 -10.91 -45.35 -2.37
N TRP A 3 -10.72 -44.69 -1.23
CA TRP A 3 -11.39 -43.41 -0.96
C TRP A 3 -10.64 -42.20 -1.57
N ILE A 4 -9.30 -42.26 -1.54
CA ILE A 4 -8.42 -41.23 -2.09
C ILE A 4 -8.52 -41.16 -3.62
N GLU A 5 -8.55 -42.30 -4.33
CA GLU A 5 -8.72 -42.32 -5.79
C GLU A 5 -10.10 -41.84 -6.25
N ARG A 6 -11.15 -42.15 -5.48
CA ARG A 6 -12.52 -41.74 -5.83
C ARG A 6 -12.74 -40.22 -5.72
N HIS A 7 -12.05 -39.57 -4.79
CA HIS A 7 -12.17 -38.13 -4.56
C HIS A 7 -10.94 -37.34 -5.00
N GLN A 8 -9.95 -37.97 -5.64
CA GLN A 8 -8.68 -37.35 -6.04
C GLN A 8 -8.87 -36.03 -6.80
N LYS A 9 -9.84 -35.97 -7.74
CA LYS A 9 -10.17 -34.75 -8.48
C LYS A 9 -10.77 -33.66 -7.59
N LEU A 10 -11.65 -34.03 -6.65
CA LEU A 10 -12.25 -33.09 -5.69
C LEU A 10 -11.20 -32.56 -4.71
N THR A 11 -10.33 -33.44 -4.21
CA THR A 11 -9.22 -33.06 -3.32
C THR A 11 -8.27 -32.09 -4.02
N LEU A 12 -7.91 -32.35 -5.28
CA LEU A 12 -7.10 -31.44 -6.10
C LEU A 12 -7.77 -30.08 -6.31
N LEU A 13 -9.08 -30.06 -6.60
CA LEU A 13 -9.85 -28.83 -6.74
C LEU A 13 -9.83 -27.99 -5.45
N ILE A 14 -10.05 -28.63 -4.29
CA ILE A 14 -10.03 -27.94 -2.99
C ILE A 14 -8.64 -27.37 -2.71
N ILE A 15 -7.58 -28.12 -2.97
CA ILE A 15 -6.19 -27.64 -2.80
C ILE A 15 -5.92 -26.43 -3.71
N MET A 16 -6.34 -26.49 -4.98
CA MET A 16 -6.21 -25.35 -5.91
C MET A 16 -6.95 -24.11 -5.39
N LEU A 17 -8.18 -24.26 -4.87
CA LEU A 17 -8.94 -23.15 -4.31
C LEU A 17 -8.27 -22.55 -3.07
N ILE A 18 -7.71 -23.38 -2.19
CA ILE A 18 -6.97 -22.91 -1.01
C ILE A 18 -5.72 -22.13 -1.44
N ILE A 19 -4.97 -22.62 -2.43
CA ILE A 19 -3.78 -21.93 -2.94
C ILE A 19 -4.18 -20.60 -3.57
N ALA A 20 -5.20 -20.58 -4.44
CA ALA A 20 -5.67 -19.36 -5.09
C ALA A 20 -6.17 -18.34 -4.07
N PHE A 21 -6.90 -18.78 -3.04
CA PHE A 21 -7.34 -17.91 -1.95
C PHE A 21 -6.17 -17.40 -1.11
N GLY A 22 -5.16 -18.24 -0.85
CA GLY A 22 -3.93 -17.84 -0.17
C GLY A 22 -3.16 -16.76 -0.94
N ILE A 23 -3.06 -16.89 -2.27
CA ILE A 23 -2.47 -15.86 -3.14
C ILE A 23 -3.28 -14.57 -3.07
N TYR A 24 -4.62 -14.66 -3.20
CA TYR A 24 -5.50 -13.49 -3.13
C TYR A 24 -5.32 -12.71 -1.82
N ILE A 25 -5.32 -13.39 -0.67
CA ILE A 25 -5.13 -12.74 0.63
C ILE A 25 -3.71 -12.16 0.75
N TRP A 26 -2.69 -12.87 0.23
CA TRP A 26 -1.32 -12.37 0.24
C TRP A 26 -1.16 -11.12 -0.62
N GLU A 27 -1.77 -11.08 -1.80
CA GLU A 27 -1.78 -9.91 -2.67
C GLU A 27 -2.54 -8.75 -2.04
N ASP A 28 -3.69 -8.98 -1.41
CA ASP A 28 -4.48 -7.94 -0.74
C ASP A 28 -3.68 -7.29 0.41
N ILE A 29 -3.05 -8.10 1.27
CA ILE A 29 -2.23 -7.62 2.40
C ILE A 29 -0.96 -6.89 1.93
N ASN A 30 -0.33 -7.37 0.86
CA ASN A 30 0.89 -6.76 0.33
C ASN A 30 0.60 -5.75 -0.79
N SER A 31 -0.67 -5.45 -1.06
CA SER A 31 -1.03 -4.45 -2.06
C SER A 31 -0.61 -3.09 -1.56
N TYR A 32 0.07 -2.36 -2.44
CA TYR A 32 0.50 -1.02 -2.16
C TYR A 32 0.23 -0.15 -3.38
N VAL A 33 -0.07 1.12 -3.13
CA VAL A 33 -0.37 2.09 -4.18
C VAL A 33 0.84 2.97 -4.38
N LYS A 34 1.38 2.97 -5.59
CA LYS A 34 2.41 3.92 -6.01
C LYS A 34 1.81 5.32 -6.03
N LEU A 35 2.50 6.26 -5.38
CA LEU A 35 2.11 7.67 -5.37
C LEU A 35 2.93 8.43 -6.42
N GLU A 36 2.24 9.27 -7.18
CA GLU A 36 2.85 10.11 -8.21
C GLU A 36 2.94 11.58 -7.74
N PRO A 37 3.90 12.36 -8.28
CA PRO A 37 4.93 11.96 -9.25
C PRO A 37 6.13 11.24 -8.61
N GLU A 38 6.92 10.55 -9.42
CA GLU A 38 8.25 10.06 -9.02
C GLU A 38 9.25 11.21 -8.90
N SER A 39 10.30 11.00 -8.11
CA SER A 39 11.43 11.92 -8.05
C SER A 39 12.21 11.88 -9.38
N PRO A 40 12.98 12.93 -9.70
CA PRO A 40 13.89 12.93 -10.85
C PRO A 40 14.91 11.79 -10.85
N ASN A 41 15.21 11.22 -9.68
CA ASN A 41 16.18 10.15 -9.49
C ASN A 41 15.53 8.74 -9.47
N GLY A 42 14.25 8.63 -9.84
CA GLY A 42 13.52 7.35 -9.89
C GLY A 42 13.11 6.78 -8.53
N VAL A 43 13.34 7.52 -7.43
CA VAL A 43 12.72 7.22 -6.13
C VAL A 43 11.24 7.56 -6.20
N TYR A 44 10.38 6.69 -5.69
CA TYR A 44 8.94 6.93 -5.61
C TYR A 44 8.38 6.57 -4.24
N LEU A 45 7.25 7.21 -3.92
CA LEU A 45 6.52 6.95 -2.69
C LEU A 45 5.46 5.88 -2.92
N VAL A 46 5.19 5.13 -1.87
CA VAL A 46 4.22 4.04 -1.87
C VAL A 46 3.36 4.17 -0.63
N ALA A 47 2.04 4.14 -0.77
CA ALA A 47 1.12 4.04 0.35
C ALA A 47 0.65 2.60 0.52
N GLN A 48 0.72 2.09 1.74
CA GLN A 48 0.10 0.81 2.12
C GLN A 48 -0.88 1.07 3.25
N THR A 49 -2.12 0.65 3.06
CA THR A 49 -3.13 0.71 4.11
C THR A 49 -3.14 -0.62 4.83
N THR A 50 -2.71 -0.62 6.09
CA THR A 50 -2.79 -1.79 6.97
C THR A 50 -3.95 -1.60 7.93
N GLY A 51 -4.91 -2.52 7.94
CA GLY A 51 -6.08 -2.41 8.80
C GLY A 51 -6.87 -3.71 8.91
N ASN A 52 -7.74 -3.77 9.90
CA ASN A 52 -8.83 -4.75 9.97
C ASN A 52 -10.16 -4.05 9.69
N MET A 53 -11.28 -4.79 9.70
CA MET A 53 -12.62 -4.22 9.48
C MET A 53 -13.05 -3.13 10.50
N ARG A 54 -12.26 -2.87 11.55
CA ARG A 54 -12.58 -1.91 12.63
C ARG A 54 -11.63 -0.71 12.70
N SER A 55 -10.46 -0.78 12.06
CA SER A 55 -9.49 0.29 12.05
C SER A 55 -8.46 0.07 10.95
N SER A 56 -8.14 1.14 10.21
CA SER A 56 -7.06 1.12 9.22
C SER A 56 -6.09 2.28 9.42
N THR A 57 -4.84 2.07 9.06
CA THR A 57 -3.78 3.08 9.09
C THR A 57 -3.07 3.07 7.75
N GLY A 58 -3.02 4.21 7.08
CA GLY A 58 -2.21 4.41 5.88
C GLY A 58 -0.76 4.72 6.28
N THR A 59 0.19 3.91 5.82
CA THR A 59 1.62 4.18 6.02
C THR A 59 2.26 4.52 4.68
N VAL A 60 3.10 5.56 4.65
CA VAL A 60 3.91 5.87 3.46
C VAL A 60 5.29 5.24 3.57
N TYR A 61 5.74 4.68 2.47
CA TYR A 61 7.05 4.05 2.29
C TYR A 61 7.79 4.72 1.13
N ILE A 62 9.11 4.70 1.21
CA ILE A 62 10.02 5.07 0.12
C ILE A 62 10.43 3.80 -0.62
N LYS A 63 10.46 3.88 -1.95
CA LYS A 63 10.91 2.82 -2.83
C LYS A 63 11.98 3.37 -3.77
N TYR A 64 13.21 2.87 -3.59
CA TYR A 64 14.35 3.20 -4.45
C TYR A 64 14.37 2.28 -5.68
N PRO A 65 14.81 2.77 -6.85
CA PRO A 65 14.75 2.03 -8.11
C PRO A 65 15.55 0.72 -8.09
N ASN A 66 16.63 0.66 -7.30
CA ASN A 66 17.52 -0.50 -7.21
C ASN A 66 17.26 -1.40 -5.99
N SER A 67 16.14 -1.21 -5.28
CA SER A 67 15.84 -1.96 -4.06
C SER A 67 14.48 -2.63 -4.14
N ASN A 68 14.44 -3.93 -3.81
CA ASN A 68 13.18 -4.64 -3.61
C ASN A 68 12.49 -4.31 -2.27
N LYS A 69 13.19 -3.65 -1.34
CA LYS A 69 12.67 -3.28 -0.03
C LYS A 69 11.90 -1.96 -0.07
N LEU A 70 10.84 -1.89 0.74
CA LEU A 70 10.14 -0.66 1.09
C LEU A 70 10.73 -0.11 2.40
N PHE A 71 11.00 1.19 2.42
CA PHE A 71 11.55 1.86 3.60
C PHE A 71 10.44 2.66 4.27
N LYS A 72 10.08 2.27 5.50
CA LYS A 72 8.99 2.90 6.24
C LYS A 72 9.35 4.35 6.61
N THR A 73 8.49 5.29 6.26
CA THR A 73 8.63 6.69 6.68
C THR A 73 7.98 6.90 8.06
N ARG A 74 8.26 8.03 8.70
CA ARG A 74 7.54 8.44 9.93
C ARG A 74 6.13 9.00 9.63
N VAL A 75 5.73 9.01 8.36
CA VAL A 75 4.47 9.58 7.92
C VAL A 75 3.40 8.48 7.92
N GLU A 76 2.57 8.53 8.97
CA GLU A 76 1.39 7.72 9.13
C GLU A 76 0.13 8.58 9.00
N PHE A 77 -0.94 7.95 8.53
CA PHE A 77 -2.24 8.52 8.24
C PHE A 77 -3.33 7.65 8.87
N GLY A 78 -4.34 8.27 9.48
CA GLY A 78 -5.46 7.59 10.13
C GLY A 78 -6.42 6.88 9.17
N GLU A 79 -7.47 6.29 9.74
CA GLU A 79 -8.44 5.41 9.05
C GLU A 79 -9.19 6.09 7.89
N ASP A 80 -9.64 7.33 8.08
CA ASP A 80 -10.30 8.12 7.03
C ASP A 80 -9.32 8.73 6.01
N GLU A 81 -8.02 8.56 6.24
CA GLU A 81 -6.94 9.20 5.48
C GLU A 81 -6.23 8.22 4.55
N GLY A 82 -6.05 6.96 4.99
CA GLY A 82 -5.40 5.91 4.20
C GLY A 82 -6.11 5.60 2.88
N SER A 83 -7.45 5.66 2.85
CA SER A 83 -8.23 5.47 1.62
C SER A 83 -7.98 6.57 0.58
N ALA A 84 -7.58 7.76 1.02
CA ALA A 84 -7.36 8.92 0.16
C ALA A 84 -5.95 8.97 -0.46
N LEU A 85 -5.02 8.17 0.08
CA LEU A 85 -3.70 7.91 -0.52
C LEU A 85 -3.76 6.83 -1.62
N ALA A 86 -4.77 5.96 -1.57
CA ALA A 86 -4.89 4.80 -2.45
C ALA A 86 -5.39 5.13 -3.88
N LYS A 87 -5.69 6.40 -4.18
CA LYS A 87 -6.11 6.86 -5.52
C LYS A 87 -5.52 8.23 -5.82
N PRO A 88 -5.32 8.60 -7.10
CA PRO A 88 -5.09 9.99 -7.48
C PRO A 88 -6.31 10.80 -7.03
N SER A 89 -6.22 11.39 -5.85
CA SER A 89 -7.25 12.25 -5.32
C SER A 89 -6.78 13.69 -5.46
N ASN A 90 -7.70 14.59 -5.75
CA ASN A 90 -7.46 16.05 -5.70
C ASN A 90 -7.07 16.56 -4.30
N ARG A 91 -6.91 15.66 -3.32
CA ARG A 91 -6.59 15.95 -1.93
C ARG A 91 -5.16 15.57 -1.57
N LEU A 92 -4.40 14.96 -2.47
CA LEU A 92 -2.99 14.61 -2.28
C LEU A 92 -2.13 15.39 -3.28
N SER A 93 -1.08 16.02 -2.78
CA SER A 93 -0.06 16.68 -3.59
C SER A 93 1.32 16.27 -3.09
N ILE A 94 2.16 15.79 -3.99
CA ILE A 94 3.53 15.35 -3.71
C ILE A 94 4.47 16.26 -4.50
N VAL A 95 5.40 16.87 -3.78
CA VAL A 95 6.39 17.79 -4.36
C VAL A 95 7.77 17.40 -3.86
N TRP A 96 8.63 16.96 -4.77
CA TRP A 96 10.03 16.70 -4.50
C TRP A 96 10.75 18.04 -4.37
N ILE A 97 11.21 18.36 -3.17
CA ILE A 97 11.81 19.66 -2.84
C ILE A 97 13.26 19.69 -3.33
N ASP A 98 13.99 18.61 -3.05
CA ASP A 98 15.39 18.43 -3.45
C ASP A 98 15.70 16.93 -3.62
N SER A 99 16.98 16.56 -3.61
CA SER A 99 17.41 15.17 -3.81
C SER A 99 17.16 14.24 -2.62
N HIS A 100 16.77 14.76 -1.46
CA HIS A 100 16.59 14.02 -0.19
C HIS A 100 15.27 14.33 0.52
N HIS A 101 14.53 15.36 0.09
CA HIS A 101 13.28 15.76 0.75
C HIS A 101 12.10 15.76 -0.20
N VAL A 102 10.99 15.21 0.28
CA VAL A 102 9.69 15.25 -0.41
C VAL A 102 8.62 15.78 0.53
N SER A 103 7.85 16.73 0.02
CA SER A 103 6.66 17.28 0.68
C SER A 103 5.44 16.48 0.25
N ILE A 104 4.70 15.97 1.23
CA ILE A 104 3.41 15.31 1.04
C ILE A 104 2.36 16.19 1.69
N THR A 105 1.55 16.83 0.87
CA THR A 105 0.40 17.63 1.31
C THR A 105 -0.88 16.85 1.11
N PHE A 106 -1.67 16.75 2.16
CA PHE A 106 -2.91 15.97 2.17
C PHE A 106 -4.05 16.70 2.86
N LYS A 107 -5.26 16.63 2.29
CA LYS A 107 -6.49 17.08 2.95
C LYS A 107 -7.39 15.88 3.29
N GLY A 108 -7.35 15.45 4.55
CA GLY A 108 -8.27 14.44 5.06
C GLY A 108 -9.70 14.94 5.12
N ARG A 109 -10.66 14.02 5.25
CA ARG A 109 -12.09 14.34 5.31
C ARG A 109 -12.39 15.32 6.44
N ASP A 110 -11.81 15.09 7.61
CA ASP A 110 -12.09 15.83 8.85
C ASP A 110 -11.08 16.94 9.15
N TYR A 111 -10.22 17.27 8.18
CA TYR A 111 -9.23 18.32 8.32
C TYR A 111 -9.78 19.64 7.78
N ASP A 112 -9.87 20.65 8.65
CA ASP A 112 -10.24 22.01 8.27
C ASP A 112 -9.27 22.58 7.21
N ARG A 113 -8.00 22.19 7.27
CA ARG A 113 -6.93 22.64 6.36
C ARG A 113 -6.04 21.45 5.95
N PRO A 114 -5.46 21.48 4.73
CA PRO A 114 -4.47 20.49 4.34
C PRO A 114 -3.29 20.46 5.31
N ILE A 115 -2.79 19.26 5.60
CA ILE A 115 -1.56 19.05 6.36
C ILE A 115 -0.42 18.74 5.40
N THR A 116 0.72 19.34 5.65
CA THR A 116 1.96 19.05 4.93
C THR A 116 2.90 18.29 5.86
N LYS A 117 3.45 17.17 5.37
CA LYS A 117 4.51 16.42 6.03
C LYS A 117 5.72 16.34 5.10
N ILE A 118 6.90 16.57 5.65
CA ILE A 118 8.16 16.41 4.91
C ILE A 118 8.75 15.05 5.27
N VAL A 119 9.13 14.30 4.25
CA VAL A 119 9.83 13.02 4.37
C VAL A 119 11.25 13.21 3.86
N GLU A 120 12.21 12.78 4.68
CA GLU A 120 13.60 12.61 4.29
C GLU A 120 13.80 11.20 3.71
N TYR A 121 14.54 11.08 2.62
CA TYR A 121 14.78 9.83 1.88
C TYR A 121 16.18 9.77 1.28
#